data_AF-A0A1Q5GNW6-F1
#
_entry.id   AF-A0A1Q5GNW6-F1
#
_cell.length_a   1.000
_cell.length_b   1.000
_cell.length_c   1.000
_cell.angle_alpha   90.00
_cell.angle_beta   90.00
_cell.angle_gamma   90.00
#
_symmetry.space_group_name_H-M   'P 1'
#
loop_
_entity.id
_entity.type
_entity.pdbx_description
1 polymer ?
#
loop_
_entity_poly.entity_id
_entity_poly.type
_entity_poly.pdbx_seq_one_letter_code
_entity_poly.pdbx_strand_id
1 'polypeptide(L)'
;MTAAGLTVVGQGAAQAAPNGRTYHVDCAADPAGATGGRQHPWTTLAEANAHTYGPGDRLLFKRGTTCTGTLAPEGAGSARAPFTIADYGNAPDRARLDGAGAHDVVLLANTQYVHLKALEITNADNPGSERNGVRLRLTDYGVARGFVVSGLYIHDVRGGDYKTLTGSSAIQIAVEGTAKAGWYDGLDIAHNRIEDVDREGIYFKSTFSKRDLVGQQQDPNVYPGEWTPSTGVRIHHNTLRSLAGDGMKLDTTSGARVDHNRIDGFQLRSPSANAGIWTFNTDDTLIEYNEVSGGGNTHDGMSFDADGASRNTVFQYNNSHDNKGGFLLICPYSGAKTVGTVARYNVSRNDGARLIQNCWGPILDTRIYNNTFHNKEQIPGYLVQDDAGSPATTQHELSIRNNVFVSEGTGGYAFKNPTPGLSFDHNAFYGIDMTRPDPGGITADPKLRADFRLGAGSPALAAGAVIEDNGGKDYFGNKLKPGAPNIGAYAGHGVR
;
A
#
# COMPACT_ATOMS: atom_id res chain seq x y z
N MET A 1 31.94 16.18 -57.67
CA MET A 1 32.22 15.12 -56.67
C MET A 1 32.72 15.81 -55.41
N THR A 2 31.91 15.84 -54.36
CA THR A 2 32.29 16.37 -53.04
C THR A 2 31.80 15.36 -52.02
N ALA A 3 32.75 14.61 -51.45
CA ALA A 3 32.49 13.60 -50.44
C ALA A 3 32.28 14.29 -49.08
N ALA A 4 31.13 14.06 -48.46
CA ALA A 4 30.86 14.45 -47.08
C ALA A 4 31.48 13.42 -46.13
N GLY A 5 32.35 13.86 -45.23
CA GLY A 5 32.93 13.04 -44.18
C GLY A 5 31.94 12.82 -43.03
N LEU A 6 31.71 11.56 -42.67
CA LEU A 6 31.02 11.18 -41.43
C LEU A 6 31.99 11.37 -40.24
N THR A 7 31.60 12.20 -39.29
CA THR A 7 32.23 12.27 -37.97
C THR A 7 31.64 11.18 -37.07
N VAL A 8 32.47 10.21 -36.68
CA VAL A 8 32.13 9.22 -35.65
C VAL A 8 32.26 9.92 -34.29
N VAL A 9 31.14 10.10 -33.58
CA VAL A 9 31.15 10.54 -32.18
C VAL A 9 31.63 9.37 -31.34
N GLY A 10 32.79 9.53 -30.71
CA GLY A 10 33.37 8.51 -29.82
C GLY A 10 32.44 8.22 -28.65
N GLN A 11 32.11 6.94 -28.47
CA GLN A 11 31.49 6.44 -27.24
C GLN A 11 32.48 6.67 -26.10
N GLY A 12 32.17 7.61 -25.20
CA GLY A 12 32.90 7.78 -23.96
C GLY A 12 32.90 6.48 -23.17
N ALA A 13 34.09 6.02 -22.78
CA ALA A 13 34.24 4.82 -21.94
C ALA A 13 33.38 4.95 -20.68
N ALA A 14 32.54 3.94 -20.42
CA ALA A 14 31.73 3.90 -19.20
C ALA A 14 32.67 3.87 -17.99
N GLN A 15 32.70 4.97 -17.24
CA GLN A 15 33.48 5.10 -16.01
C GLN A 15 33.04 4.00 -15.01
N ALA A 16 34.01 3.21 -14.53
CA ALA A 16 33.79 2.15 -13.54
C ALA A 16 33.19 2.72 -12.25
N ALA A 17 32.34 1.94 -11.56
CA ALA A 17 31.77 2.35 -10.29
C ALA A 17 32.89 2.60 -9.25
N PRO A 18 32.82 3.67 -8.45
CA PRO A 18 33.80 3.90 -7.39
C PRO A 18 33.78 2.77 -6.35
N ASN A 19 34.96 2.37 -5.87
CA ASN A 19 35.10 1.41 -4.78
C ASN A 19 34.78 2.10 -3.46
N GLY A 20 33.57 1.91 -2.94
CA GLY A 20 33.20 2.40 -1.61
C GLY A 20 33.91 1.66 -0.48
N ARG A 21 33.85 2.23 0.72
CA ARG A 21 34.44 1.71 1.95
C ARG A 21 33.39 0.98 2.80
N THR A 22 33.83 -0.04 3.53
CA THR A 22 32.97 -0.77 4.47
C THR A 22 33.30 -0.39 5.90
N TYR A 23 32.32 0.15 6.60
CA TYR A 23 32.34 0.51 8.00
C TYR A 23 31.56 -0.52 8.82
N HIS A 24 32.06 -0.85 10.00
CA HIS A 24 31.49 -1.87 10.88
C HIS A 24 31.09 -1.23 12.22
N VAL A 25 29.93 -1.64 12.72
CA VAL A 25 29.41 -1.26 14.03
C VAL A 25 29.15 -2.53 14.85
N ASP A 26 29.64 -2.54 16.09
CA ASP A 26 29.41 -3.59 17.08
C ASP A 26 29.23 -2.90 18.44
N CYS A 27 28.00 -2.63 18.84
CA CYS A 27 27.70 -1.92 20.09
C CYS A 27 27.97 -2.74 21.36
N ALA A 28 28.41 -4.00 21.20
CA ALA A 28 28.89 -4.83 22.30
C ALA A 28 30.43 -4.94 22.36
N ALA A 29 31.15 -4.34 21.41
CA ALA A 29 32.61 -4.32 21.41
C ALA A 29 33.18 -3.29 22.40
N ASP A 30 34.48 -3.44 22.70
CA ASP A 30 35.23 -2.46 23.49
C ASP A 30 35.36 -1.14 22.71
N PRO A 31 34.95 0.01 23.29
CA PRO A 31 35.05 1.31 22.62
C PRO A 31 36.50 1.78 22.41
N ALA A 32 37.49 1.20 23.10
CA ALA A 32 38.88 1.63 23.00
C ALA A 32 39.44 1.47 21.58
N GLY A 33 39.75 2.61 20.94
CA GLY A 33 40.37 2.63 19.61
C GLY A 33 39.41 2.36 18.45
N ALA A 34 38.10 2.58 18.63
CA ALA A 34 37.10 2.48 17.57
C ALA A 34 37.44 3.36 16.35
N THR A 35 37.45 2.76 15.15
CA THR A 35 37.75 3.46 13.88
C THR A 35 36.71 3.19 12.79
N GLY A 36 35.72 2.32 13.06
CA GLY A 36 34.78 1.81 12.06
C GLY A 36 35.36 0.70 11.19
N GLY A 37 36.62 0.30 11.39
CA GLY A 37 37.23 -0.84 10.72
C GLY A 37 36.71 -2.18 11.26
N ARG A 38 36.92 -3.28 10.53
CA ARG A 38 36.42 -4.60 10.96
C ARG A 38 37.02 -5.10 12.28
N GLN A 39 38.28 -4.78 12.56
CA GLN A 39 38.97 -5.15 13.81
C GLN A 39 38.65 -4.18 14.96
N HIS A 40 38.34 -2.94 14.63
CA HIS A 40 38.04 -1.86 15.57
C HIS A 40 36.74 -1.17 15.12
N PRO A 41 35.60 -1.87 15.24
CA PRO A 41 34.30 -1.34 14.81
C PRO A 41 33.94 -0.12 15.65
N TRP A 42 33.05 0.73 15.14
CA TRP A 42 32.36 1.69 15.99
C TRP A 42 31.45 0.96 16.98
N THR A 43 31.23 1.57 18.14
CA THR A 43 30.47 0.95 19.23
C THR A 43 29.17 1.69 19.53
N THR A 44 28.90 2.79 18.82
CA THR A 44 27.69 3.60 19.00
C THR A 44 27.10 4.08 17.68
N LEU A 45 25.80 4.42 17.70
CA LEU A 45 25.16 5.11 16.58
C LEU A 45 25.71 6.52 16.37
N ALA A 46 26.17 7.19 17.44
CA ALA A 46 26.75 8.53 17.34
C ALA A 46 28.01 8.56 16.47
N GLU A 47 28.90 7.57 16.62
CA GLU A 47 30.08 7.44 15.76
C GLU A 47 29.70 7.14 14.31
N ALA A 48 28.71 6.27 14.09
CA ALA A 48 28.20 5.98 12.74
C ALA A 48 27.54 7.20 12.08
N ASN A 49 26.83 8.03 12.85
CA ASN A 49 26.19 9.26 12.36
C ASN A 49 27.22 10.38 12.08
N ALA A 50 28.35 10.40 12.79
CA ALA A 50 29.39 11.41 12.59
C ALA A 50 30.15 11.26 11.26
N HIS A 51 29.92 10.18 10.52
CA HIS A 51 30.54 9.92 9.22
C HIS A 51 29.61 10.31 8.07
N THR A 52 30.16 11.01 7.05
CA THR A 52 29.44 11.29 5.79
C THR A 52 29.75 10.20 4.77
N TYR A 53 28.72 9.51 4.29
CA TYR A 53 28.85 8.37 3.37
C TYR A 53 28.76 8.79 1.90
N GLY A 54 29.41 8.02 1.02
CA GLY A 54 29.43 8.25 -0.42
C GLY A 54 29.02 7.03 -1.26
N PRO A 55 29.10 7.16 -2.60
CA PRO A 55 28.78 6.10 -3.53
C PRO A 55 29.55 4.80 -3.27
N GLY A 56 28.80 3.71 -3.06
CA GLY A 56 29.31 2.36 -2.83
C GLY A 56 29.70 2.05 -1.39
N ASP A 57 29.63 3.03 -0.48
CA ASP A 57 29.94 2.79 0.92
C ASP A 57 28.95 1.80 1.56
N ARG A 58 29.41 1.14 2.61
CA ARG A 58 28.63 0.15 3.36
C ARG A 58 28.75 0.41 4.85
N LEU A 59 27.64 0.62 5.53
CA LEU A 59 27.56 0.68 6.99
C LEU A 59 26.94 -0.64 7.48
N LEU A 60 27.73 -1.47 8.17
CA LEU A 60 27.34 -2.82 8.55
C LEU A 60 27.28 -3.00 10.07
N PHE A 61 26.14 -3.45 10.58
CA PHE A 61 25.92 -3.71 12.01
C PHE A 61 26.08 -5.19 12.36
N LYS A 62 26.75 -5.50 13.46
CA LYS A 62 27.04 -6.90 13.81
C LYS A 62 25.77 -7.62 14.25
N ARG A 63 25.50 -8.76 13.63
CA ARG A 63 24.41 -9.66 14.00
C ARG A 63 24.54 -10.12 15.46
N GLY A 64 23.43 -10.20 16.18
CA GLY A 64 23.37 -10.52 17.61
C GLY A 64 23.73 -9.36 18.54
N THR A 65 23.83 -8.14 18.03
CA THR A 65 24.10 -6.94 18.85
C THR A 65 22.93 -5.97 18.78
N THR A 66 22.74 -5.20 19.85
CA THR A 66 21.75 -4.12 19.94
C THR A 66 22.46 -2.79 20.02
N CYS A 67 22.11 -1.87 19.13
CA CYS A 67 22.54 -0.48 19.17
C CYS A 67 21.34 0.41 19.49
N THR A 68 21.49 1.30 20.48
CA THR A 68 20.39 2.12 21.00
C THR A 68 20.46 3.57 20.53
N GLY A 69 19.31 4.14 20.17
CA GLY A 69 19.12 5.53 19.75
C GLY A 69 18.70 5.66 18.29
N THR A 70 18.94 6.84 17.69
CA THR A 70 18.62 7.13 16.29
C THR A 70 19.84 6.95 15.40
N LEU A 71 19.70 6.15 14.34
CA LEU A 71 20.61 6.08 13.20
C LEU A 71 20.16 7.10 12.15
N ALA A 72 20.96 8.14 11.93
CA ALA A 72 20.68 9.21 10.97
C ALA A 72 21.95 9.54 10.15
N PRO A 73 22.39 8.63 9.25
CA PRO A 73 23.59 8.82 8.46
C PRO A 73 23.40 9.90 7.40
N GLU A 74 24.45 10.68 7.15
CA GLU A 74 24.46 11.70 6.11
C GLU A 74 25.20 11.23 4.85
N GLY A 75 24.95 11.90 3.73
CA GLY A 75 25.57 11.59 2.44
C GLY A 75 24.64 10.83 1.51
N ALA A 76 25.15 10.37 0.37
CA ALA A 76 24.33 9.77 -0.69
C ALA A 76 25.12 8.76 -1.53
N GLY A 77 24.41 7.77 -2.06
CA GLY A 77 24.94 6.84 -3.04
C GLY A 77 24.89 7.40 -4.47
N SER A 78 25.05 6.51 -5.44
CA SER A 78 24.78 6.77 -6.86
C SER A 78 24.04 5.60 -7.51
N ALA A 79 23.44 5.81 -8.69
CA ALA A 79 22.76 4.76 -9.43
C ALA A 79 23.64 3.53 -9.73
N ARG A 80 24.97 3.72 -9.87
CA ARG A 80 25.93 2.63 -10.13
C ARG A 80 26.58 2.06 -8.85
N ALA A 81 26.47 2.78 -7.74
CA ALA A 81 27.07 2.42 -6.47
C ALA A 81 26.22 2.99 -5.31
N PRO A 82 25.13 2.30 -4.92
CA PRO A 82 24.28 2.72 -3.81
C PRO A 82 25.03 2.67 -2.47
N PHE A 83 24.68 3.57 -1.55
CA PHE A 83 25.09 3.47 -0.15
C PHE A 83 24.27 2.37 0.52
N THR A 84 24.92 1.39 1.15
CA THR A 84 24.22 0.25 1.78
C THR A 84 24.34 0.28 3.29
N ILE A 85 23.20 0.16 3.99
CA ILE A 85 23.10 -0.03 5.42
C ILE A 85 22.51 -1.42 5.66
N ALA A 86 23.25 -2.31 6.32
CA ALA A 86 22.82 -3.69 6.54
C ALA A 86 23.45 -4.29 7.79
N ASP A 87 23.19 -5.57 8.04
CA ASP A 87 23.91 -6.35 9.05
C ASP A 87 25.11 -7.13 8.47
N TYR A 88 25.95 -7.69 9.35
CA TYR A 88 27.04 -8.61 9.01
C TYR A 88 27.30 -9.64 10.10
N GLY A 89 28.00 -10.72 9.75
CA GLY A 89 28.33 -11.82 10.65
C GLY A 89 27.37 -12.99 10.48
N ASN A 90 27.51 -13.99 11.35
CA ASN A 90 26.82 -15.28 11.20
C ASN A 90 25.89 -15.62 12.38
N ALA A 91 25.68 -14.69 13.33
CA ALA A 91 24.76 -14.95 14.44
C ALA A 91 23.32 -15.15 13.90
N PRO A 92 22.51 -16.02 14.52
CA PRO A 92 21.15 -16.29 14.05
C PRO A 92 20.25 -15.06 14.13
N ASP A 93 20.44 -14.22 15.14
CA ASP A 93 19.70 -12.98 15.32
C ASP A 93 20.28 -11.86 14.44
N ARG A 94 19.41 -10.99 13.93
CA ARG A 94 19.82 -9.82 13.14
C ARG A 94 20.54 -8.81 14.03
N ALA A 95 21.19 -7.83 13.43
CA ALA A 95 21.59 -6.65 14.20
C ALA A 95 20.34 -5.82 14.52
N ARG A 96 20.15 -5.48 15.80
CA ARG A 96 19.00 -4.71 16.28
C ARG A 96 19.35 -3.25 16.45
N LEU A 97 18.53 -2.38 15.89
CA LEU A 97 18.48 -0.96 16.22
C LEU A 97 17.27 -0.72 17.12
N ASP A 98 17.53 -0.27 18.35
CA ASP A 98 16.47 0.05 19.31
C ASP A 98 16.36 1.56 19.50
N GLY A 99 15.21 2.13 19.18
CA GLY A 99 14.97 3.56 19.31
C GLY A 99 15.00 4.07 20.75
N ALA A 100 14.76 3.22 21.76
CA ALA A 100 14.62 3.62 23.16
C ALA A 100 13.72 4.87 23.36
N GLY A 101 12.63 4.93 22.59
CA GLY A 101 11.67 6.02 22.63
C GLY A 101 11.98 7.22 21.74
N ALA A 102 12.98 7.12 20.85
CA ALA A 102 13.25 8.14 19.85
C ALA A 102 12.08 8.34 18.88
N HIS A 103 12.03 9.52 18.23
CA HIS A 103 11.05 9.79 17.18
C HIS A 103 11.24 8.86 15.99
N ASP A 104 12.47 8.66 15.52
CA ASP A 104 12.79 7.78 14.40
C ASP A 104 13.95 6.87 14.81
N VAL A 105 13.81 5.54 14.66
CA VAL A 105 14.95 4.62 14.91
C VAL A 105 15.97 4.78 13.78
N VAL A 106 15.50 4.80 12.53
CA VAL A 106 16.30 5.11 11.35
C VAL A 106 15.70 6.32 10.63
N LEU A 107 16.50 7.37 10.44
CA LEU A 107 16.12 8.56 9.67
C LEU A 107 17.03 8.71 8.45
N LEU A 108 16.46 8.57 7.26
CA LEU A 108 17.12 8.84 5.98
C LEU A 108 16.61 10.18 5.45
N ALA A 109 17.30 11.27 5.81
CA ALA A 109 16.91 12.63 5.47
C ALA A 109 17.71 13.18 4.27
N ASN A 110 17.02 13.75 3.28
CA ASN A 110 17.63 14.48 2.15
C ASN A 110 18.81 13.74 1.49
N THR A 111 18.60 12.45 1.22
CA THR A 111 19.59 11.54 0.61
C THR A 111 19.01 10.87 -0.64
N GLN A 112 19.80 10.04 -1.32
CA GLN A 112 19.40 9.23 -2.46
C GLN A 112 20.36 8.05 -2.66
N TYR A 113 19.89 7.05 -3.39
CA TYR A 113 20.56 5.80 -3.72
C TYR A 113 21.00 5.04 -2.48
N VAL A 114 20.05 4.81 -1.56
CA VAL A 114 20.29 4.13 -0.28
C VAL A 114 19.58 2.78 -0.24
N HIS A 115 20.30 1.75 0.16
CA HIS A 115 19.80 0.41 0.40
C HIS A 115 19.82 0.12 1.90
N LEU A 116 18.65 0.04 2.55
CA LEU A 116 18.49 -0.33 3.96
C LEU A 116 17.98 -1.77 4.05
N LYS A 117 18.78 -2.69 4.62
CA LYS A 117 18.52 -4.13 4.51
C LYS A 117 18.77 -4.94 5.78
N ALA A 118 17.99 -6.02 5.94
CA ALA A 118 18.29 -7.12 6.86
C ALA A 118 18.44 -6.79 8.36
N LEU A 119 18.01 -5.61 8.81
CA LEU A 119 18.06 -5.20 10.22
C LEU A 119 16.78 -5.62 10.99
N GLU A 120 16.92 -5.68 12.31
CA GLU A 120 15.80 -5.67 13.26
C GLU A 120 15.66 -4.25 13.85
N ILE A 121 14.42 -3.77 13.98
CA ILE A 121 14.12 -2.39 14.40
C ILE A 121 13.00 -2.43 15.44
N THR A 122 13.24 -1.82 16.59
CA THR A 122 12.28 -1.74 17.71
C THR A 122 12.19 -0.33 18.29
N ASN A 123 11.05 0.04 18.90
CA ASN A 123 10.91 1.34 19.56
C ASN A 123 9.80 1.36 20.64
N ALA A 124 10.01 0.61 21.73
CA ALA A 124 8.96 0.30 22.70
C ALA A 124 8.86 1.28 23.89
N ASP A 125 9.99 1.85 24.32
CA ASP A 125 10.09 2.61 25.59
C ASP A 125 9.34 3.94 25.55
N ASN A 126 8.52 4.28 26.55
CA ASN A 126 7.73 5.53 26.64
C ASN A 126 6.60 5.66 25.58
N PRO A 127 5.73 4.66 25.44
CA PRO A 127 4.76 4.58 24.34
C PRO A 127 3.83 5.80 24.26
N GLY A 128 3.35 6.09 23.06
CA GLY A 128 2.31 7.10 22.82
C GLY A 128 2.79 8.44 22.26
N SER A 129 4.11 8.67 22.11
CA SER A 129 4.67 9.79 21.32
C SER A 129 4.71 9.47 19.82
N GLU A 130 4.93 10.47 18.95
CA GLU A 130 5.23 10.20 17.53
C GLU A 130 6.47 9.31 17.40
N ARG A 131 6.35 8.20 16.64
CA ARG A 131 7.42 7.19 16.49
C ARG A 131 7.40 6.50 15.14
N ASN A 132 8.59 6.38 14.55
CA ASN A 132 8.82 5.59 13.36
C ASN A 132 9.91 4.55 13.57
N GLY A 133 9.71 3.37 13.00
CA GLY A 133 10.81 2.42 12.80
C GLY A 133 11.81 3.00 11.79
N VAL A 134 11.34 3.26 10.57
CA VAL A 134 12.12 3.89 9.50
C VAL A 134 11.38 5.12 8.99
N ARG A 135 12.07 6.25 8.87
CA ARG A 135 11.54 7.44 8.19
C ARG A 135 12.46 7.86 7.05
N LEU A 136 11.90 7.87 5.84
CA LEU A 136 12.49 8.54 4.69
C LEU A 136 11.89 9.94 4.62
N ARG A 137 12.73 10.97 4.71
CA ARG A 137 12.28 12.38 4.74
C ARG A 137 12.98 13.20 3.67
N LEU A 138 12.18 13.86 2.83
CA LEU A 138 12.65 14.96 1.98
C LEU A 138 12.08 16.27 2.51
N THR A 139 12.93 17.29 2.59
CA THR A 139 12.52 18.67 2.88
C THR A 139 13.23 19.56 1.87
N ASP A 140 12.46 20.24 1.02
CA ASP A 140 12.96 21.17 0.00
C ASP A 140 14.11 20.61 -0.86
N TYR A 141 14.06 19.30 -1.16
CA TYR A 141 15.19 18.57 -1.72
C TYR A 141 15.23 18.58 -3.26
N GLY A 142 14.07 18.50 -3.91
CA GLY A 142 13.98 18.00 -5.27
C GLY A 142 13.76 16.49 -5.31
N VAL A 143 14.11 15.89 -6.43
CA VAL A 143 14.00 14.45 -6.65
C VAL A 143 15.05 13.66 -5.85
N ALA A 144 14.61 12.62 -5.15
CA ALA A 144 15.46 11.62 -4.53
C ALA A 144 15.23 10.26 -5.21
N ARG A 145 16.31 9.52 -5.51
CA ARG A 145 16.24 8.31 -6.35
C ARG A 145 16.74 7.06 -5.69
N GLY A 146 16.25 5.90 -6.14
CA GLY A 146 16.92 4.61 -5.97
C GLY A 146 16.98 4.12 -4.53
N PHE A 147 15.85 4.11 -3.84
CA PHE A 147 15.76 3.55 -2.49
C PHE A 147 15.34 2.08 -2.52
N VAL A 148 15.99 1.27 -1.70
CA VAL A 148 15.56 -0.11 -1.40
C VAL A 148 15.48 -0.27 0.11
N VAL A 149 14.28 -0.52 0.63
CA VAL A 149 14.00 -0.81 2.05
C VAL A 149 13.49 -2.23 2.12
N SER A 150 14.38 -3.18 2.46
CA SER A 150 14.06 -4.58 2.24
C SER A 150 14.58 -5.56 3.27
N GLY A 151 13.78 -6.59 3.53
CA GLY A 151 14.18 -7.66 4.44
C GLY A 151 14.29 -7.19 5.87
N LEU A 152 13.62 -6.10 6.27
CA LEU A 152 13.62 -5.62 7.66
C LEU A 152 12.66 -6.43 8.53
N TYR A 153 12.96 -6.50 9.82
CA TYR A 153 12.03 -6.97 10.84
C TYR A 153 11.74 -5.80 11.78
N ILE A 154 10.58 -5.18 11.63
CA ILE A 154 10.18 -3.99 12.38
C ILE A 154 9.08 -4.42 13.35
N HIS A 155 9.31 -4.31 14.65
CA HIS A 155 8.30 -4.69 15.63
C HIS A 155 8.41 -3.90 16.93
N ASP A 156 7.35 -3.94 17.73
CA ASP A 156 7.30 -3.20 19.01
C ASP A 156 7.60 -1.70 18.84
N VAL A 157 7.08 -1.09 17.77
CA VAL A 157 7.10 0.37 17.58
C VAL A 157 5.83 0.93 18.21
N ARG A 158 5.95 1.46 19.44
CA ARG A 158 4.79 1.86 20.27
C ARG A 158 4.47 3.35 20.14
N GLY A 159 4.19 3.81 18.93
CA GLY A 159 3.85 5.20 18.66
C GLY A 159 2.46 5.61 19.17
N GLY A 160 2.23 6.91 19.25
CA GLY A 160 0.92 7.50 19.48
C GLY A 160 0.04 7.47 18.24
N ASP A 161 -1.26 7.70 18.40
CA ASP A 161 -2.27 7.74 17.33
C ASP A 161 -2.17 9.04 16.50
N TYR A 162 -1.00 9.29 15.91
CA TYR A 162 -0.69 10.47 15.11
C TYR A 162 -0.60 10.12 13.62
N LYS A 163 -1.56 10.62 12.83
CA LYS A 163 -1.66 10.46 11.36
C LYS A 163 -1.27 11.75 10.64
N THR A 164 -0.06 12.25 10.89
CA THR A 164 0.44 13.57 10.45
C THR A 164 1.70 13.41 9.55
N LEU A 165 2.29 14.52 9.08
CA LEU A 165 3.58 14.50 8.36
C LEU A 165 4.73 13.94 9.21
N THR A 166 4.62 14.03 10.53
CA THR A 166 5.59 13.54 11.52
C THR A 166 5.07 12.35 12.33
N GLY A 167 3.96 11.74 11.89
CA GLY A 167 3.21 10.75 12.66
C GLY A 167 3.93 9.45 12.99
N SER A 168 3.15 8.45 13.39
CA SER A 168 3.69 7.18 13.87
C SER A 168 3.50 6.04 12.88
N SER A 169 4.56 5.32 12.52
CA SER A 169 4.47 4.17 11.60
C SER A 169 5.63 3.18 11.72
N ALA A 170 5.53 2.03 11.08
CA ALA A 170 6.70 1.17 10.90
C ALA A 170 7.65 1.81 9.88
N ILE A 171 7.13 2.23 8.73
CA ILE A 171 7.87 2.88 7.65
C ILE A 171 7.12 4.13 7.19
N GLN A 172 7.70 5.31 7.43
CA GLN A 172 7.16 6.60 6.99
C GLN A 172 7.91 7.14 5.79
N ILE A 173 7.17 7.58 4.79
CA ILE A 173 7.64 8.32 3.63
C ILE A 173 7.07 9.73 3.74
N ALA A 174 7.91 10.67 4.17
CA ALA A 174 7.55 12.06 4.36
C ALA A 174 8.20 12.95 3.30
N VAL A 175 7.38 13.79 2.64
CA VAL A 175 7.81 14.90 1.81
C VAL A 175 7.28 16.18 2.42
N GLU A 176 8.21 17.05 2.79
CA GLU A 176 7.99 18.28 3.56
C GLU A 176 8.60 19.49 2.83
N GLY A 177 8.36 20.67 3.41
CA GLY A 177 8.84 21.93 2.87
C GLY A 177 7.85 22.56 1.88
N THR A 178 8.17 23.80 1.51
CA THR A 178 7.33 24.64 0.64
C THR A 178 8.14 25.43 -0.37
N ALA A 179 9.47 25.50 -0.21
CA ALA A 179 10.36 26.28 -1.05
C ALA A 179 10.75 25.52 -2.33
N LYS A 180 10.86 24.18 -2.26
CA LYS A 180 11.21 23.34 -3.40
C LYS A 180 10.47 22.00 -3.34
N ALA A 181 9.79 21.65 -4.43
CA ALA A 181 9.11 20.36 -4.55
C ALA A 181 10.06 19.19 -4.31
N GLY A 182 9.68 18.28 -3.41
CA GLY A 182 10.36 17.02 -3.15
C GLY A 182 9.54 15.84 -3.65
N TRP A 183 10.18 14.79 -4.16
CA TRP A 183 9.52 13.52 -4.48
C TRP A 183 10.53 12.39 -4.61
N TYR A 184 10.05 11.15 -4.48
CA TYR A 184 10.86 9.96 -4.72
C TYR A 184 10.66 9.45 -6.15
N ASP A 185 11.73 8.99 -6.78
CA ASP A 185 11.74 8.36 -8.10
C ASP A 185 12.49 7.02 -8.02
N GLY A 186 11.74 5.93 -7.96
CA GLY A 186 12.25 4.58 -7.69
C GLY A 186 12.43 4.31 -6.20
N LEU A 187 11.32 3.94 -5.55
CA LEU A 187 11.28 3.51 -4.14
C LEU A 187 10.76 2.08 -4.09
N ASP A 188 11.58 1.16 -3.61
CA ASP A 188 11.24 -0.26 -3.47
C ASP A 188 11.19 -0.67 -1.99
N ILE A 189 9.99 -0.99 -1.49
CA ILE A 189 9.75 -1.42 -0.10
C ILE A 189 9.28 -2.88 -0.14
N ALA A 190 10.19 -3.81 0.15
CA ALA A 190 9.92 -5.21 -0.14
C ALA A 190 10.43 -6.22 0.89
N HIS A 191 9.71 -7.34 1.04
CA HIS A 191 10.13 -8.45 1.90
C HIS A 191 10.33 -8.08 3.37
N ASN A 192 9.62 -7.06 3.87
CA ASN A 192 9.68 -6.66 5.27
C ASN A 192 8.65 -7.44 6.09
N ARG A 193 9.02 -7.77 7.33
CA ARG A 193 8.11 -8.29 8.36
C ARG A 193 7.86 -7.17 9.37
N ILE A 194 6.60 -6.79 9.53
CA ILE A 194 6.16 -5.67 10.37
C ILE A 194 5.11 -6.19 11.34
N GLU A 195 5.37 -6.11 12.65
CA GLU A 195 4.48 -6.70 13.66
C GLU A 195 4.31 -5.81 14.88
N ASP A 196 3.11 -5.72 15.42
CA ASP A 196 2.84 -5.01 16.68
C ASP A 196 3.30 -3.55 16.66
N VAL A 197 2.79 -2.80 15.68
CA VAL A 197 3.13 -1.39 15.45
C VAL A 197 1.93 -0.48 15.71
N ASP A 198 2.23 0.65 16.37
CA ASP A 198 1.34 1.78 16.54
C ASP A 198 2.01 3.03 15.89
N ARG A 199 1.40 3.74 14.95
CA ARG A 199 0.05 3.62 14.41
C ARG A 199 -0.02 2.81 13.11
N GLU A 200 0.73 3.21 12.08
CA GLU A 200 0.59 2.70 10.71
C GLU A 200 1.62 1.61 10.36
N GLY A 201 1.31 0.77 9.38
CA GLY A 201 2.31 -0.08 8.73
C GLY A 201 3.24 0.74 7.83
N ILE A 202 2.82 0.99 6.59
CA ILE A 202 3.58 1.80 5.61
C ILE A 202 2.77 3.05 5.28
N TYR A 203 3.35 4.24 5.52
CA TYR A 203 2.60 5.49 5.50
C TYR A 203 3.30 6.58 4.69
N PHE A 204 2.57 7.14 3.72
CA PHE A 204 3.03 8.26 2.89
C PHE A 204 2.31 9.55 3.28
N LYS A 205 3.04 10.66 3.26
CA LYS A 205 2.47 12.01 3.36
C LYS A 205 3.35 13.05 2.66
N SER A 206 2.72 13.95 1.91
CA SER A 206 3.39 15.02 1.17
C SER A 206 2.74 16.38 1.40
N THR A 207 3.54 17.44 1.53
CA THR A 207 3.09 18.85 1.46
C THR A 207 2.78 19.31 0.04
N PHE A 208 3.22 18.56 -0.98
CA PHE A 208 3.03 18.85 -2.41
C PHE A 208 1.83 18.08 -2.96
N SER A 209 0.63 18.38 -2.46
CA SER A 209 -0.60 17.63 -2.74
C SER A 209 -1.67 18.42 -3.50
N LYS A 210 -1.50 19.73 -3.68
CA LYS A 210 -2.54 20.60 -4.23
C LYS A 210 -2.82 20.31 -5.70
N ARG A 211 -4.08 19.98 -6.01
CA ARG A 211 -4.64 19.83 -7.36
C ARG A 211 -6.16 19.89 -7.32
N ASP A 212 -6.81 20.04 -8.47
CA ASP A 212 -8.27 20.17 -8.54
C ASP A 212 -9.04 19.01 -7.88
N LEU A 213 -8.49 17.78 -7.91
CA LEU A 213 -9.16 16.60 -7.39
C LEU A 213 -9.23 16.54 -5.85
N VAL A 214 -8.33 17.19 -5.11
CA VAL A 214 -8.42 17.27 -3.64
C VAL A 214 -9.42 18.34 -3.18
N GLY A 215 -9.93 19.16 -4.09
CA GLY A 215 -10.87 20.23 -3.75
C GLY A 215 -10.25 21.26 -2.80
N GLN A 216 -11.07 21.80 -1.90
CA GLN A 216 -10.73 22.92 -1.03
C GLN A 216 -10.59 22.54 0.46
N GLN A 217 -10.71 21.25 0.81
CA GLN A 217 -10.80 20.81 2.21
C GLN A 217 -9.45 20.42 2.81
N GLN A 218 -8.42 20.11 2.01
CA GLN A 218 -7.06 20.08 2.55
C GLN A 218 -6.67 21.49 2.98
N ASP A 219 -6.19 21.65 4.22
CA ASP A 219 -5.71 22.94 4.71
C ASP A 219 -4.57 23.43 3.78
N PRO A 220 -4.81 24.49 2.99
CA PRO A 220 -3.84 24.96 2.01
C PRO A 220 -2.60 25.56 2.68
N ASN A 221 -2.64 25.85 3.99
CA ASN A 221 -1.47 26.30 4.74
C ASN A 221 -0.59 25.13 5.18
N VAL A 222 -1.17 23.95 5.40
CA VAL A 222 -0.44 22.73 5.78
C VAL A 222 0.07 22.00 4.54
N TYR A 223 -0.70 22.03 3.44
CA TYR A 223 -0.36 21.35 2.18
C TYR A 223 -0.37 22.32 0.98
N PRO A 224 0.52 23.32 0.96
CA PRO A 224 0.47 24.41 -0.02
C PRO A 224 1.02 24.05 -1.40
N GLY A 225 1.84 22.99 -1.51
CA GLY A 225 2.62 22.71 -2.70
C GLY A 225 1.78 22.09 -3.82
N GLU A 226 2.03 22.50 -5.07
CA GLU A 226 1.43 21.89 -6.26
C GLU A 226 1.75 20.39 -6.32
N TRP A 227 0.76 19.59 -6.74
CA TRP A 227 0.85 18.13 -6.74
C TRP A 227 2.09 17.63 -7.49
N THR A 228 3.03 17.08 -6.73
CA THR A 228 4.32 16.58 -7.23
C THR A 228 4.50 15.14 -6.75
N PRO A 229 4.04 14.15 -7.53
CA PRO A 229 3.93 12.78 -7.04
C PRO A 229 5.26 12.05 -7.01
N SER A 230 5.40 11.13 -6.06
CA SER A 230 6.47 10.12 -6.14
C SER A 230 6.16 9.09 -7.22
N THR A 231 7.17 8.71 -8.01
CA THR A 231 7.07 7.80 -9.16
C THR A 231 7.92 6.55 -8.97
N GLY A 232 7.59 5.47 -9.69
CA GLY A 232 8.34 4.22 -9.59
C GLY A 232 8.28 3.59 -8.20
N VAL A 233 7.19 3.81 -7.46
CA VAL A 233 6.97 3.24 -6.12
C VAL A 233 6.52 1.78 -6.27
N ARG A 234 7.25 0.87 -5.62
CA ARG A 234 6.89 -0.54 -5.48
C ARG A 234 6.83 -0.92 -4.01
N ILE A 235 5.73 -1.55 -3.61
CA ILE A 235 5.54 -2.08 -2.25
C ILE A 235 5.12 -3.54 -2.39
N HIS A 236 6.02 -4.47 -2.11
CA HIS A 236 5.71 -5.88 -2.41
C HIS A 236 6.29 -6.92 -1.47
N HIS A 237 5.60 -8.05 -1.34
CA HIS A 237 6.06 -9.19 -0.54
C HIS A 237 6.28 -8.85 0.94
N ASN A 238 5.63 -7.82 1.47
CA ASN A 238 5.69 -7.47 2.89
C ASN A 238 4.63 -8.27 3.67
N THR A 239 4.94 -8.67 4.90
CA THR A 239 3.99 -9.26 5.85
C THR A 239 3.81 -8.29 7.02
N LEU A 240 2.58 -7.82 7.22
CA LEU A 240 2.19 -6.88 8.25
C LEU A 240 1.20 -7.57 9.18
N ARG A 241 1.40 -7.48 10.49
CA ARG A 241 0.51 -8.07 11.49
C ARG A 241 0.30 -7.13 12.68
N SER A 242 -0.90 -7.17 13.25
CA SER A 242 -1.20 -6.47 14.51
C SER A 242 -0.88 -4.96 14.44
N LEU A 243 -1.56 -4.24 13.56
CA LEU A 243 -1.40 -2.79 13.43
C LEU A 243 -2.50 -2.04 14.18
N ALA A 244 -2.16 -0.93 14.83
CA ALA A 244 -3.16 -0.10 15.49
C ALA A 244 -4.09 0.58 14.49
N GLY A 245 -3.52 1.19 13.46
CA GLY A 245 -4.20 1.97 12.44
C GLY A 245 -4.22 1.28 11.08
N ASP A 246 -3.77 1.98 10.05
CA ASP A 246 -3.80 1.55 8.66
C ASP A 246 -2.72 0.51 8.34
N GLY A 247 -3.01 -0.37 7.39
CA GLY A 247 -2.02 -1.29 6.84
C GLY A 247 -0.99 -0.57 5.97
N MET A 248 -1.46 -0.07 4.83
CA MET A 248 -0.65 0.69 3.88
C MET A 248 -1.46 1.86 3.33
N LYS A 249 -0.94 3.08 3.52
CA LYS A 249 -1.49 4.29 2.93
C LYS A 249 -0.50 4.87 1.92
N LEU A 250 -0.91 4.94 0.66
CA LEU A 250 -0.21 5.66 -0.38
C LEU A 250 -0.79 7.07 -0.52
N ASP A 251 0.07 8.08 -0.58
CA ASP A 251 -0.31 9.49 -0.68
C ASP A 251 0.57 10.16 -1.74
N THR A 252 -0.05 10.87 -2.69
CA THR A 252 0.67 11.67 -3.68
C THR A 252 1.71 10.85 -4.45
N THR A 253 1.25 9.77 -5.08
CA THR A 253 2.06 8.89 -5.95
C THR A 253 1.44 8.80 -7.35
N SER A 254 2.26 8.47 -8.35
CA SER A 254 1.81 8.19 -9.71
C SER A 254 2.43 6.89 -10.23
N GLY A 255 1.58 5.98 -10.71
CA GLY A 255 1.99 4.69 -11.25
C GLY A 255 2.49 3.70 -10.19
N ALA A 256 2.09 3.84 -8.92
CA ALA A 256 2.52 2.95 -7.85
C ALA A 256 2.05 1.50 -8.09
N ARG A 257 2.85 0.53 -7.62
CA ARG A 257 2.54 -0.91 -7.67
C ARG A 257 2.61 -1.49 -6.26
N VAL A 258 1.50 -2.07 -5.80
CA VAL A 258 1.38 -2.69 -4.48
C VAL A 258 0.96 -4.14 -4.68
N ASP A 259 1.89 -5.08 -4.49
CA ASP A 259 1.65 -6.47 -4.87
C ASP A 259 2.22 -7.54 -3.94
N HIS A 260 1.53 -8.67 -3.84
CA HIS A 260 1.95 -9.82 -3.01
C HIS A 260 2.20 -9.49 -1.53
N ASN A 261 1.54 -8.47 -0.98
CA ASN A 261 1.62 -8.17 0.45
C ASN A 261 0.57 -8.96 1.23
N ARG A 262 0.86 -9.25 2.49
CA ARG A 262 -0.06 -9.89 3.42
C ARG A 262 -0.27 -9.00 4.64
N ILE A 263 -1.50 -8.59 4.91
CA ILE A 263 -1.90 -7.85 6.11
C ILE A 263 -2.82 -8.75 6.93
N ASP A 264 -2.44 -9.02 8.18
CA ASP A 264 -3.22 -9.80 9.14
C ASP A 264 -3.42 -9.00 10.43
N GLY A 265 -4.53 -8.26 10.48
CA GLY A 265 -4.89 -7.41 11.60
C GLY A 265 -4.44 -5.96 11.41
N PHE A 266 -5.40 -5.10 11.08
CA PHE A 266 -5.29 -3.64 11.05
C PHE A 266 -6.49 -3.03 11.75
N GLN A 267 -6.46 -1.73 12.06
CA GLN A 267 -7.51 -1.05 12.83
C GLN A 267 -7.80 -1.74 14.18
N LEU A 268 -6.76 -2.28 14.83
CA LEU A 268 -6.94 -3.08 16.05
C LEU A 268 -6.99 -2.22 17.32
N ARG A 269 -6.38 -1.03 17.31
CA ARG A 269 -6.18 -0.22 18.51
C ARG A 269 -6.43 1.28 18.32
N SER A 270 -6.38 1.79 17.08
CA SER A 270 -6.73 3.18 16.79
C SER A 270 -8.25 3.39 16.94
N PRO A 271 -8.71 4.43 17.68
CA PRO A 271 -10.13 4.81 17.75
C PRO A 271 -10.61 5.56 16.48
N SER A 272 -9.70 5.86 15.56
CA SER A 272 -9.98 6.58 14.32
C SER A 272 -10.29 5.63 13.16
N ALA A 273 -10.66 6.20 12.02
CA ALA A 273 -10.91 5.48 10.78
C ALA A 273 -9.61 5.06 10.07
N ASN A 274 -9.58 3.82 9.58
CA ASN A 274 -8.46 3.14 8.93
C ASN A 274 -8.92 2.08 7.94
N ALA A 275 -8.06 1.78 6.96
CA ALA A 275 -8.25 0.71 5.97
C ALA A 275 -7.00 -0.19 5.86
N GLY A 276 -7.15 -1.32 5.17
CA GLY A 276 -6.06 -2.26 4.91
C GLY A 276 -5.02 -1.67 3.96
N ILE A 277 -5.35 -1.54 2.67
CA ILE A 277 -4.50 -0.88 1.65
C ILE A 277 -5.30 0.20 0.96
N TRP A 278 -4.80 1.44 0.98
CA TRP A 278 -5.55 2.56 0.43
C TRP A 278 -4.72 3.66 -0.20
N THR A 279 -5.39 4.43 -1.04
CA THR A 279 -4.79 5.52 -1.81
C THR A 279 -5.45 6.85 -1.50
N PHE A 280 -4.63 7.89 -1.38
CA PHE A 280 -5.07 9.27 -1.27
C PHE A 280 -4.32 10.12 -2.30
N ASN A 281 -5.03 10.88 -3.14
CA ASN A 281 -4.42 11.80 -4.09
C ASN A 281 -3.37 11.16 -5.02
N THR A 282 -3.68 9.97 -5.54
CA THR A 282 -2.79 9.20 -6.43
C THR A 282 -3.34 9.10 -7.85
N ASP A 283 -2.46 8.85 -8.81
CA ASP A 283 -2.82 8.51 -10.20
C ASP A 283 -2.29 7.11 -10.57
N ASP A 284 -3.12 6.29 -11.22
CA ASP A 284 -2.75 5.02 -11.88
C ASP A 284 -2.08 3.99 -10.94
N THR A 285 -2.53 3.95 -9.67
CA THR A 285 -2.09 2.97 -8.68
C THR A 285 -2.70 1.60 -8.95
N LEU A 286 -1.88 0.56 -9.00
CA LEU A 286 -2.31 -0.82 -9.17
C LEU A 286 -2.00 -1.63 -7.90
N ILE A 287 -3.06 -2.21 -7.33
CA ILE A 287 -3.05 -3.01 -6.11
C ILE A 287 -3.47 -4.44 -6.50
N GLU A 288 -2.52 -5.38 -6.51
CA GLU A 288 -2.77 -6.74 -7.01
C GLU A 288 -2.09 -7.88 -6.24
N TYR A 289 -2.74 -9.06 -6.18
CA TYR A 289 -2.25 -10.25 -5.46
C TYR A 289 -1.98 -10.04 -3.96
N ASN A 290 -2.64 -9.08 -3.32
CA ASN A 290 -2.52 -8.87 -1.89
C ASN A 290 -3.51 -9.73 -1.12
N GLU A 291 -3.15 -10.11 0.10
CA GLU A 291 -4.05 -10.69 1.09
C GLU A 291 -4.27 -9.69 2.23
N VAL A 292 -5.53 -9.34 2.51
CA VAL A 292 -5.89 -8.38 3.58
C VAL A 292 -6.96 -8.99 4.49
N SER A 293 -6.62 -9.15 5.77
CA SER A 293 -7.51 -9.78 6.74
C SER A 293 -7.49 -9.15 8.13
N GLY A 294 -8.51 -9.47 8.92
CA GLY A 294 -8.53 -9.18 10.36
C GLY A 294 -8.77 -7.71 10.74
N GLY A 295 -9.39 -6.91 9.86
CA GLY A 295 -9.79 -5.53 10.17
C GLY A 295 -10.61 -5.42 11.47
N GLY A 296 -10.12 -4.64 12.44
CA GLY A 296 -10.50 -4.76 13.85
C GLY A 296 -11.83 -4.14 14.28
N ASN A 297 -12.39 -3.20 13.53
CA ASN A 297 -13.68 -2.56 13.81
C ASN A 297 -14.32 -1.95 12.55
N THR A 298 -15.43 -1.23 12.69
CA THR A 298 -16.29 -0.74 11.59
C THR A 298 -16.31 0.79 11.44
N HIS A 299 -15.35 1.52 12.02
CA HIS A 299 -15.23 2.97 11.78
C HIS A 299 -15.12 3.23 10.28
N ASP A 300 -14.04 2.72 9.67
CA ASP A 300 -14.01 2.29 8.26
C ASP A 300 -13.86 0.77 8.22
N GLY A 301 -12.62 0.27 8.32
CA GLY A 301 -12.31 -1.16 8.47
C GLY A 301 -12.38 -1.96 7.18
N MET A 302 -12.39 -1.27 6.04
CA MET A 302 -12.43 -1.87 4.72
C MET A 302 -11.07 -2.45 4.35
N SER A 303 -11.07 -3.51 3.56
CA SER A 303 -9.85 -4.14 3.06
C SER A 303 -9.07 -3.20 2.15
N PHE A 304 -9.80 -2.53 1.26
CA PHE A 304 -9.28 -1.65 0.24
C PHE A 304 -10.01 -0.32 0.27
N ASP A 305 -9.31 0.77 -0.07
CA ASP A 305 -9.92 2.09 -0.19
C ASP A 305 -9.30 2.94 -1.31
N ALA A 306 -10.17 3.52 -2.15
CA ALA A 306 -9.84 4.60 -3.07
C ALA A 306 -10.39 5.93 -2.52
N ASP A 307 -9.61 6.57 -1.65
CA ASP A 307 -9.97 7.82 -0.98
C ASP A 307 -9.90 9.01 -1.96
N GLY A 308 -10.23 10.19 -1.46
CA GLY A 308 -10.25 11.46 -2.18
C GLY A 308 -9.02 11.70 -3.05
N ALA A 309 -9.31 12.25 -4.22
CA ALA A 309 -8.35 12.56 -5.27
C ALA A 309 -7.60 11.35 -5.85
N SER A 310 -8.06 10.12 -5.58
CA SER A 310 -7.56 8.93 -6.29
C SER A 310 -8.14 8.87 -7.69
N ARG A 311 -7.26 8.71 -8.70
CA ARG A 311 -7.63 8.57 -10.10
C ARG A 311 -7.08 7.25 -10.64
N ASN A 312 -7.94 6.48 -11.29
CA ASN A 312 -7.61 5.22 -11.95
C ASN A 312 -6.97 4.18 -11.02
N THR A 313 -7.36 4.13 -9.74
CA THR A 313 -6.91 3.07 -8.84
C THR A 313 -7.52 1.74 -9.28
N VAL A 314 -6.68 0.72 -9.47
CA VAL A 314 -7.10 -0.63 -9.86
C VAL A 314 -6.81 -1.61 -8.73
N PHE A 315 -7.85 -2.25 -8.22
CA PHE A 315 -7.76 -3.40 -7.31
C PHE A 315 -8.04 -4.67 -8.12
N GLN A 316 -7.05 -5.53 -8.29
CA GLN A 316 -7.25 -6.79 -9.02
C GLN A 316 -6.56 -7.99 -8.40
N TYR A 317 -7.15 -9.17 -8.50
CA TYR A 317 -6.52 -10.42 -8.06
C TYR A 317 -6.19 -10.46 -6.56
N ASN A 318 -6.86 -9.64 -5.74
CA ASN A 318 -6.63 -9.63 -4.29
C ASN A 318 -7.56 -10.61 -3.58
N ASN A 319 -7.10 -11.10 -2.42
CA ASN A 319 -7.86 -11.88 -1.47
C ASN A 319 -8.15 -11.03 -0.23
N SER A 320 -9.41 -10.85 0.13
CA SER A 320 -9.76 -10.23 1.41
C SER A 320 -10.63 -11.15 2.24
N HIS A 321 -10.41 -11.17 3.55
CA HIS A 321 -11.29 -11.93 4.42
C HIS A 321 -11.35 -11.49 5.87
N ASP A 322 -12.52 -11.71 6.48
CA ASP A 322 -12.76 -11.52 7.91
C ASP A 322 -12.45 -10.08 8.37
N ASN A 323 -12.63 -9.09 7.49
CA ASN A 323 -12.48 -7.68 7.81
C ASN A 323 -13.82 -7.11 8.28
N LYS A 324 -13.87 -6.54 9.49
CA LYS A 324 -15.15 -6.10 10.06
C LYS A 324 -15.84 -5.00 9.27
N GLY A 325 -15.09 -4.10 8.63
CA GLY A 325 -15.64 -3.03 7.82
C GLY A 325 -16.21 -3.53 6.50
N GLY A 326 -15.46 -4.37 5.79
CA GLY A 326 -15.88 -4.95 4.52
C GLY A 326 -14.79 -4.98 3.44
N PHE A 327 -15.20 -5.01 2.17
CA PHE A 327 -14.28 -5.16 1.03
C PHE A 327 -13.70 -3.82 0.56
N LEU A 328 -14.51 -2.93 -0.03
CA LEU A 328 -14.04 -1.72 -0.70
C LEU A 328 -14.71 -0.45 -0.16
N LEU A 329 -13.88 0.52 0.23
CA LEU A 329 -14.27 1.91 0.45
C LEU A 329 -13.94 2.75 -0.79
N ILE A 330 -14.77 3.74 -1.08
CA ILE A 330 -14.47 4.82 -2.01
C ILE A 330 -14.79 6.11 -1.27
N CYS A 331 -13.76 6.74 -0.69
CA CYS A 331 -13.99 7.82 0.27
C CYS A 331 -13.51 9.22 -0.13
N PRO A 332 -13.97 9.81 -1.25
CA PRO A 332 -13.79 11.25 -1.40
C PRO A 332 -14.60 11.98 -0.33
N TYR A 333 -13.95 12.91 0.39
CA TYR A 333 -14.66 13.87 1.24
C TYR A 333 -15.36 14.94 0.41
N SER A 334 -16.18 15.78 1.05
CA SER A 334 -16.91 16.86 0.38
C SER A 334 -15.97 17.83 -0.35
N GLY A 335 -16.09 17.91 -1.67
CA GLY A 335 -15.27 18.77 -2.52
C GLY A 335 -14.07 18.07 -3.18
N ALA A 336 -13.60 16.94 -2.65
CA ALA A 336 -12.70 16.06 -3.37
C ALA A 336 -13.47 15.12 -4.30
N LYS A 337 -12.79 14.54 -5.29
CA LYS A 337 -13.37 13.58 -6.22
C LYS A 337 -12.51 12.32 -6.31
N THR A 338 -13.14 11.17 -6.47
CA THR A 338 -12.48 9.91 -6.84
C THR A 338 -12.99 9.49 -8.22
N VAL A 339 -12.07 9.10 -9.11
CA VAL A 339 -12.38 8.93 -10.55
C VAL A 339 -11.77 7.64 -11.09
N GLY A 340 -12.55 6.85 -11.82
CA GLY A 340 -12.03 5.73 -12.62
C GLY A 340 -11.58 4.53 -11.80
N THR A 341 -12.07 4.35 -10.58
CA THR A 341 -11.73 3.19 -9.74
C THR A 341 -12.21 1.90 -10.40
N VAL A 342 -11.33 0.91 -10.49
CA VAL A 342 -11.65 -0.43 -10.99
C VAL A 342 -11.40 -1.46 -9.90
N ALA A 343 -12.39 -2.28 -9.57
CA ALA A 343 -12.19 -3.47 -8.75
C ALA A 343 -12.59 -4.71 -9.55
N ARG A 344 -11.62 -5.57 -9.89
CA ARG A 344 -11.87 -6.73 -10.74
C ARG A 344 -11.15 -8.00 -10.35
N TYR A 345 -11.79 -9.16 -10.56
CA TYR A 345 -11.16 -10.46 -10.31
C TYR A 345 -10.57 -10.58 -8.89
N ASN A 346 -11.18 -9.94 -7.91
CA ASN A 346 -10.86 -10.13 -6.49
C ASN A 346 -11.76 -11.22 -5.90
N VAL A 347 -11.27 -11.86 -4.84
CA VAL A 347 -12.08 -12.75 -4.00
C VAL A 347 -12.19 -12.15 -2.61
N SER A 348 -13.40 -12.19 -2.05
CA SER A 348 -13.69 -11.68 -0.71
C SER A 348 -14.49 -12.71 0.06
N ARG A 349 -14.08 -13.02 1.29
CA ARG A 349 -14.73 -14.00 2.16
C ARG A 349 -15.05 -13.41 3.52
N ASN A 350 -16.30 -13.52 3.96
CA ASN A 350 -16.70 -13.08 5.30
C ASN A 350 -16.32 -11.61 5.64
N ASP A 351 -16.08 -10.77 4.63
CA ASP A 351 -15.93 -9.34 4.85
C ASP A 351 -17.28 -8.76 5.30
N GLY A 352 -17.20 -7.94 6.34
CA GLY A 352 -18.30 -7.53 7.19
C GLY A 352 -19.01 -6.23 6.80
N ALA A 353 -19.92 -5.81 7.70
CA ALA A 353 -20.71 -4.57 7.75
C ALA A 353 -21.31 -4.05 6.44
N ARG A 354 -20.47 -3.71 5.46
CA ARG A 354 -20.82 -3.17 4.14
C ARG A 354 -19.79 -3.67 3.13
N LEU A 355 -20.16 -4.36 2.05
CA LEU A 355 -19.16 -4.78 1.06
C LEU A 355 -18.53 -3.59 0.34
N ILE A 356 -19.37 -2.64 -0.06
CA ILE A 356 -18.96 -1.42 -0.74
C ILE A 356 -19.50 -0.24 0.06
N GLN A 357 -18.62 0.70 0.42
CA GLN A 357 -19.00 1.96 1.04
C GLN A 357 -18.54 3.13 0.18
N ASN A 358 -19.39 4.14 0.07
CA ASN A 358 -19.13 5.40 -0.61
C ASN A 358 -19.25 6.57 0.37
N CYS A 359 -18.26 7.46 0.39
CA CYS A 359 -18.32 8.70 1.17
C CYS A 359 -18.96 9.84 0.36
N TRP A 360 -18.78 11.09 0.79
CA TRP A 360 -19.65 12.22 0.40
C TRP A 360 -19.30 12.93 -0.90
N GLY A 361 -18.05 12.86 -1.35
CA GLY A 361 -17.58 13.57 -2.54
C GLY A 361 -17.95 12.84 -3.84
N PRO A 362 -17.85 13.49 -5.01
CA PRO A 362 -18.14 12.83 -6.27
C PRO A 362 -17.28 11.58 -6.51
N ILE A 363 -17.95 10.50 -6.89
CA ILE A 363 -17.38 9.21 -7.29
C ILE A 363 -17.76 9.00 -8.75
N LEU A 364 -16.79 9.01 -9.64
CA LEU A 364 -17.03 9.05 -11.09
C LEU A 364 -16.42 7.83 -11.76
N ASP A 365 -17.12 7.24 -12.72
CA ASP A 365 -16.66 6.07 -13.49
C ASP A 365 -16.08 4.91 -12.65
N THR A 366 -16.75 4.54 -11.56
CA THR A 366 -16.34 3.35 -10.80
C THR A 366 -16.89 2.07 -11.43
N ARG A 367 -16.01 1.10 -11.65
CA ARG A 367 -16.30 -0.18 -12.33
C ARG A 367 -15.88 -1.35 -11.44
N ILE A 368 -16.87 -2.07 -10.91
CA ILE A 368 -16.67 -3.23 -10.04
C ILE A 368 -17.15 -4.46 -10.78
N TYR A 369 -16.26 -5.30 -11.27
CA TYR A 369 -16.67 -6.43 -12.11
C TYR A 369 -15.85 -7.71 -11.96
N ASN A 370 -16.49 -8.85 -12.24
CA ASN A 370 -15.82 -10.16 -12.19
C ASN A 370 -15.17 -10.45 -10.83
N ASN A 371 -15.71 -9.95 -9.72
CA ASN A 371 -15.28 -10.34 -8.37
C ASN A 371 -16.16 -11.47 -7.84
N THR A 372 -15.66 -12.20 -6.83
CA THR A 372 -16.44 -13.23 -6.14
C THR A 372 -16.45 -12.96 -4.64
N PHE A 373 -17.65 -12.76 -4.10
CA PHE A 373 -17.94 -12.52 -2.69
C PHE A 373 -18.65 -13.73 -2.11
N HIS A 374 -18.10 -14.31 -1.03
CA HIS A 374 -18.70 -15.43 -0.32
C HIS A 374 -18.79 -15.13 1.17
N ASN A 375 -20.00 -14.89 1.65
CA ASN A 375 -20.28 -14.59 3.05
C ASN A 375 -21.06 -15.74 3.66
N LYS A 376 -20.43 -16.43 4.61
CA LYS A 376 -21.02 -17.55 5.33
C LYS A 376 -21.18 -17.26 6.81
N GLU A 377 -20.07 -16.90 7.46
CA GLU A 377 -20.04 -16.70 8.91
C GLU A 377 -20.42 -15.26 9.26
N GLN A 378 -19.91 -14.32 8.46
CA GLN A 378 -20.20 -12.91 8.60
C GLN A 378 -20.96 -12.44 7.37
N ILE A 379 -22.21 -12.04 7.57
CA ILE A 379 -23.06 -11.50 6.50
C ILE A 379 -23.06 -9.97 6.60
N PRO A 380 -22.67 -9.25 5.53
CA PRO A 380 -22.68 -7.79 5.52
C PRO A 380 -24.13 -7.29 5.57
N GLY A 381 -24.35 -6.22 6.34
CA GLY A 381 -25.66 -5.56 6.40
C GLY A 381 -26.01 -4.89 5.06
N TYR A 382 -25.00 -4.37 4.36
CA TYR A 382 -25.18 -3.64 3.11
C TYR A 382 -24.30 -4.18 1.99
N LEU A 383 -24.84 -4.31 0.77
CA LEU A 383 -24.02 -4.50 -0.43
C LEU A 383 -23.35 -3.19 -0.79
N VAL A 384 -24.14 -2.12 -0.93
CA VAL A 384 -23.66 -0.74 -1.09
C VAL A 384 -24.26 0.13 0.01
N GLN A 385 -23.38 0.88 0.69
CA GLN A 385 -23.76 1.95 1.58
C GLN A 385 -23.17 3.27 1.09
N ASP A 386 -24.03 4.23 0.80
CA ASP A 386 -23.65 5.64 0.72
C ASP A 386 -23.79 6.28 2.11
N ASP A 387 -22.76 6.99 2.55
CA ASP A 387 -22.72 7.58 3.89
C ASP A 387 -23.84 8.60 4.10
N ALA A 388 -24.38 8.58 5.32
CA ALA A 388 -25.44 9.48 5.73
C ALA A 388 -24.95 10.93 5.65
N GLY A 389 -25.76 11.80 5.04
CA GLY A 389 -25.41 13.21 4.87
C GLY A 389 -24.78 13.56 3.52
N SER A 390 -24.49 12.58 2.66
CA SER A 390 -24.17 12.84 1.25
C SER A 390 -25.30 13.67 0.63
N PRO A 391 -25.05 14.91 0.17
CA PRO A 391 -26.09 15.71 -0.49
C PRO A 391 -26.75 14.92 -1.62
N ALA A 392 -28.06 15.09 -1.81
CA ALA A 392 -28.76 14.44 -2.93
C ALA A 392 -28.18 14.83 -4.31
N THR A 393 -27.39 15.91 -4.37
CA THR A 393 -26.66 16.39 -5.54
C THR A 393 -25.29 15.73 -5.73
N THR A 394 -24.82 14.91 -4.78
CA THR A 394 -23.57 14.19 -4.93
C THR A 394 -23.71 13.14 -6.03
N GLN A 395 -22.80 13.21 -6.99
CA GLN A 395 -22.74 12.30 -8.13
C GLN A 395 -21.90 11.08 -7.77
N HIS A 396 -22.55 9.92 -7.62
CA HIS A 396 -21.89 8.62 -7.53
C HIS A 396 -22.27 7.78 -8.75
N GLU A 397 -21.28 7.43 -9.56
CA GLU A 397 -21.39 6.62 -10.77
C GLU A 397 -20.69 5.28 -10.54
N LEU A 398 -21.48 4.25 -10.24
CA LEU A 398 -20.99 2.92 -9.93
C LEU A 398 -21.66 1.90 -10.86
N SER A 399 -20.84 1.13 -11.56
CA SER A 399 -21.29 -0.03 -12.33
C SER A 399 -20.78 -1.31 -11.68
N ILE A 400 -21.71 -2.19 -11.31
CA ILE A 400 -21.42 -3.48 -10.69
C ILE A 400 -21.84 -4.56 -11.68
N ARG A 401 -20.87 -5.26 -12.31
CA ARG A 401 -21.16 -6.23 -13.39
C ARG A 401 -20.45 -7.55 -13.25
N ASN A 402 -21.03 -8.66 -13.72
CA ASN A 402 -20.35 -9.96 -13.74
C ASN A 402 -19.82 -10.43 -12.38
N ASN A 403 -20.32 -9.95 -11.24
CA ASN A 403 -19.84 -10.40 -9.92
C ASN A 403 -20.66 -11.59 -9.43
N VAL A 404 -20.04 -12.47 -8.64
CA VAL A 404 -20.75 -13.51 -7.89
C VAL A 404 -20.87 -13.05 -6.43
N PHE A 405 -22.09 -13.03 -5.91
CA PHE A 405 -22.40 -12.79 -4.50
C PHE A 405 -23.12 -14.03 -3.94
N VAL A 406 -22.50 -14.67 -2.96
CA VAL A 406 -23.07 -15.84 -2.25
C VAL A 406 -23.23 -15.48 -0.78
N SER A 407 -24.47 -15.55 -0.28
CA SER A 407 -24.81 -15.45 1.14
C SER A 407 -25.41 -16.76 1.63
N GLU A 408 -24.86 -17.35 2.70
CA GLU A 408 -25.43 -18.55 3.35
C GLU A 408 -26.32 -18.21 4.56
N GLY A 409 -26.48 -16.92 4.90
CA GLY A 409 -27.33 -16.44 6.00
C GLY A 409 -28.54 -15.61 5.53
N THR A 410 -29.44 -15.27 6.45
CA THR A 410 -30.65 -14.46 6.18
C THR A 410 -30.45 -12.98 6.54
N GLY A 411 -30.98 -12.07 5.71
CA GLY A 411 -31.21 -10.67 6.11
C GLY A 411 -30.07 -9.67 5.92
N GLY A 412 -29.02 -10.02 5.17
CA GLY A 412 -27.95 -9.09 4.77
C GLY A 412 -27.87 -8.90 3.25
N TYR A 413 -27.13 -7.87 2.80
CA TYR A 413 -27.08 -7.30 1.43
C TYR A 413 -28.16 -6.24 1.08
N ALA A 414 -28.50 -5.37 2.04
CA ALA A 414 -29.36 -4.22 1.76
C ALA A 414 -28.63 -3.08 1.02
N PHE A 415 -29.38 -2.05 0.64
CA PHE A 415 -28.85 -0.80 0.10
C PHE A 415 -29.15 0.33 1.07
N LYS A 416 -28.17 1.20 1.31
CA LYS A 416 -28.36 2.40 2.13
C LYS A 416 -28.05 3.65 1.33
N ASN A 417 -29.05 4.51 1.19
CA ASN A 417 -29.01 5.77 0.46
C ASN A 417 -28.49 5.67 -1.00
N PRO A 418 -28.86 4.63 -1.77
CA PRO A 418 -28.28 4.43 -3.10
C PRO A 418 -28.60 5.60 -4.02
N THR A 419 -27.58 6.11 -4.69
CA THR A 419 -27.73 7.18 -5.68
C THR A 419 -28.29 6.65 -7.02
N PRO A 420 -28.78 7.53 -7.92
CA PRO A 420 -29.26 7.12 -9.24
C PRO A 420 -28.19 6.52 -10.16
N GLY A 421 -26.90 6.80 -9.93
CA GLY A 421 -25.80 6.31 -10.76
C GLY A 421 -25.31 4.91 -10.39
N LEU A 422 -25.92 4.24 -9.40
CA LEU A 422 -25.66 2.85 -9.07
C LEU A 422 -26.43 1.89 -9.99
N SER A 423 -25.70 1.12 -10.80
CA SER A 423 -26.22 0.18 -11.79
C SER A 423 -25.66 -1.25 -11.61
N PHE A 424 -26.50 -2.24 -11.96
CA PHE A 424 -26.18 -3.67 -11.94
C PHE A 424 -26.43 -4.27 -13.33
N ASP A 425 -25.62 -5.23 -13.74
CA ASP A 425 -25.77 -5.99 -14.99
C ASP A 425 -25.01 -7.33 -14.92
N HIS A 426 -25.66 -8.44 -15.27
CA HIS A 426 -25.09 -9.80 -15.31
C HIS A 426 -24.39 -10.26 -14.02
N ASN A 427 -24.90 -9.90 -12.84
CA ASN A 427 -24.37 -10.45 -11.59
C ASN A 427 -25.08 -11.76 -11.20
N ALA A 428 -24.42 -12.58 -10.39
CA ALA A 428 -25.03 -13.76 -9.79
C ALA A 428 -25.28 -13.50 -8.30
N PHE A 429 -26.53 -13.57 -7.87
CA PHE A 429 -26.96 -13.38 -6.48
C PHE A 429 -27.57 -14.68 -5.95
N TYR A 430 -26.86 -15.37 -5.05
CA TYR A 430 -27.36 -16.60 -4.44
C TYR A 430 -27.52 -16.46 -2.94
N GLY A 431 -28.70 -16.85 -2.42
CA GLY A 431 -29.08 -16.61 -1.03
C GLY A 431 -29.34 -15.14 -0.69
N ILE A 432 -29.51 -14.28 -1.71
CA ILE A 432 -29.72 -12.84 -1.59
C ILE A 432 -31.01 -12.47 -2.34
N ASP A 433 -31.92 -11.76 -1.69
CA ASP A 433 -33.12 -11.23 -2.33
C ASP A 433 -32.80 -9.86 -2.96
N MET A 434 -32.41 -9.88 -4.24
CA MET A 434 -31.98 -8.68 -4.93
C MET A 434 -33.18 -7.81 -5.33
N THR A 435 -33.29 -6.63 -4.70
CA THR A 435 -34.42 -5.71 -4.88
C THR A 435 -34.23 -4.66 -5.98
N ARG A 436 -33.05 -4.61 -6.62
CA ARG A 436 -32.78 -3.70 -7.76
C ARG A 436 -32.66 -4.49 -9.06
N PRO A 437 -32.98 -3.88 -10.22
CA PRO A 437 -32.82 -4.53 -11.52
C PRO A 437 -31.36 -4.93 -11.78
N ASP A 438 -31.16 -6.17 -12.20
CA ASP A 438 -29.88 -6.74 -12.66
C ASP A 438 -30.11 -7.47 -13.99
N PRO A 439 -30.20 -6.75 -15.13
CA PRO A 439 -30.43 -7.35 -16.43
C PRO A 439 -29.36 -8.40 -16.76
N GLY A 440 -29.76 -9.55 -17.29
CA GLY A 440 -28.84 -10.68 -17.53
C GLY A 440 -28.33 -11.37 -16.27
N GLY A 441 -28.79 -10.94 -15.08
CA GLY A 441 -28.43 -11.51 -13.79
C GLY A 441 -28.98 -12.91 -13.56
N ILE A 442 -28.38 -13.61 -12.60
CA ILE A 442 -28.70 -14.99 -12.25
C ILE A 442 -28.97 -15.09 -10.75
N THR A 443 -30.03 -15.80 -10.37
CA THR A 443 -30.38 -16.10 -8.97
C THR A 443 -30.23 -17.58 -8.59
N ALA A 444 -29.96 -18.44 -9.58
CA ALA A 444 -29.68 -19.86 -9.36
C ALA A 444 -28.31 -20.06 -8.69
N ASP A 445 -28.16 -21.17 -7.97
CA ASP A 445 -26.89 -21.54 -7.33
C ASP A 445 -25.73 -21.52 -8.33
N PRO A 446 -24.70 -20.67 -8.14
CA PRO A 446 -23.55 -20.58 -9.03
C PRO A 446 -22.64 -21.81 -8.93
N LYS A 447 -22.94 -22.78 -8.06
CA LYS A 447 -22.11 -23.95 -7.76
C LYS A 447 -20.69 -23.53 -7.39
N LEU A 448 -20.59 -22.49 -6.56
CA LEU A 448 -19.32 -21.96 -6.10
C LEU A 448 -18.68 -22.96 -5.14
N ARG A 449 -17.41 -23.30 -5.38
CA ARG A 449 -16.62 -24.16 -4.50
C ARG A 449 -15.94 -23.33 -3.41
N ALA A 450 -15.48 -24.00 -2.35
CA ALA A 450 -14.77 -23.36 -1.24
C ALA A 450 -13.46 -22.64 -1.64
N ASP A 451 -12.92 -22.96 -2.81
CA ASP A 451 -11.73 -22.33 -3.40
C ASP A 451 -12.07 -21.24 -4.44
N PHE A 452 -13.32 -20.77 -4.46
CA PHE A 452 -13.88 -19.76 -5.37
C PHE A 452 -14.00 -20.17 -6.86
N ARG A 453 -13.70 -21.42 -7.22
CA ARG A 453 -13.91 -21.90 -8.58
C ARG A 453 -15.36 -22.32 -8.80
N LEU A 454 -15.84 -22.20 -10.04
CA LEU A 454 -17.18 -22.63 -10.43
C LEU A 454 -17.20 -24.13 -10.71
N GLY A 455 -18.20 -24.83 -10.19
CA GLY A 455 -18.44 -26.26 -10.43
C GLY A 455 -18.98 -26.56 -11.84
N ALA A 456 -18.90 -27.82 -12.24
CA ALA A 456 -19.45 -28.30 -13.50
C ALA A 456 -20.98 -28.03 -13.61
N GLY A 457 -21.39 -27.47 -14.75
CA GLY A 457 -22.78 -27.07 -15.00
C GLY A 457 -23.25 -25.90 -14.13
N SER A 458 -22.33 -25.07 -13.65
CA SER A 458 -22.66 -23.79 -13.02
C SER A 458 -23.38 -22.88 -14.03
N PRO A 459 -24.46 -22.19 -13.63
CA PRO A 459 -25.14 -21.20 -14.47
C PRO A 459 -24.28 -19.94 -14.71
N ALA A 460 -23.23 -19.72 -13.91
CA ALA A 460 -22.32 -18.59 -14.06
C ALA A 460 -21.23 -18.79 -15.14
N LEU A 461 -21.14 -19.98 -15.74
CA LEU A 461 -20.18 -20.27 -16.81
C LEU A 461 -20.61 -19.62 -18.13
N ALA A 462 -19.72 -18.87 -18.77
CA ALA A 462 -19.95 -18.17 -20.05
C ALA A 462 -21.25 -17.33 -20.10
N ALA A 463 -21.62 -16.73 -18.98
CA ALA A 463 -22.88 -16.00 -18.80
C ALA A 463 -22.69 -14.50 -18.52
N GLY A 464 -21.45 -14.02 -18.43
CA GLY A 464 -21.17 -12.61 -18.17
C GLY A 464 -21.28 -11.73 -19.42
N ALA A 465 -21.47 -10.44 -19.19
CA ALA A 465 -21.31 -9.40 -20.21
C ALA A 465 -19.86 -9.31 -20.68
N VAL A 466 -19.65 -9.05 -21.97
CA VAL A 466 -18.30 -8.80 -22.51
C VAL A 466 -17.83 -7.42 -22.05
N ILE A 467 -16.63 -7.39 -21.46
CA ILE A 467 -15.95 -6.16 -21.01
C ILE A 467 -14.64 -6.06 -21.79
N GLU A 468 -14.43 -4.95 -22.50
CA GLU A 468 -13.23 -4.72 -23.32
C GLU A 468 -11.97 -4.63 -22.43
N ASP A 469 -12.01 -3.79 -21.40
CA ASP A 469 -10.89 -3.57 -20.48
C ASP A 469 -10.81 -4.61 -19.36
N ASN A 470 -10.96 -5.90 -19.67
CA ASN A 470 -11.06 -6.96 -18.66
C ASN A 470 -9.72 -7.41 -18.02
N GLY A 471 -8.59 -6.79 -18.38
CA GLY A 471 -7.28 -7.12 -17.79
C GLY A 471 -6.61 -8.40 -18.30
N GLY A 472 -7.29 -9.19 -19.15
CA GLY A 472 -6.71 -10.30 -19.89
C GLY A 472 -6.53 -11.63 -19.12
N LYS A 473 -6.68 -11.64 -17.78
CA LYS A 473 -6.66 -12.86 -16.96
C LYS A 473 -7.58 -12.78 -15.74
N ASP A 474 -7.90 -13.94 -15.18
CA ASP A 474 -8.71 -14.09 -13.96
C ASP A 474 -7.85 -14.17 -12.67
N TYR A 475 -8.49 -14.34 -11.50
CA TYR A 475 -7.82 -14.46 -10.20
C TYR A 475 -6.82 -15.62 -10.14
N PHE A 476 -7.06 -16.70 -10.89
CA PHE A 476 -6.25 -17.91 -10.89
C PHE A 476 -5.17 -17.90 -11.99
N GLY A 477 -5.04 -16.79 -12.72
CA GLY A 477 -4.08 -16.63 -13.82
C GLY A 477 -4.52 -17.26 -15.14
N ASN A 478 -5.76 -17.70 -15.27
CA ASN A 478 -6.29 -18.18 -16.55
C ASN A 478 -6.44 -17.00 -17.52
N LYS A 479 -5.96 -17.18 -18.75
CA LYS A 479 -6.21 -16.21 -19.83
C LYS A 479 -7.70 -16.15 -20.14
N LEU A 480 -8.22 -14.93 -20.27
CA LEU A 480 -9.61 -14.72 -20.67
C LEU A 480 -9.77 -15.06 -22.15
N LYS A 481 -10.86 -15.79 -22.47
CA LYS A 481 -11.17 -16.21 -23.84
C LYS A 481 -12.11 -15.20 -24.50
N PRO A 482 -12.09 -15.05 -25.83
CA PRO A 482 -13.09 -14.27 -26.55
C PRO A 482 -14.51 -14.80 -26.30
N GLY A 483 -15.49 -13.89 -26.31
CA GLY A 483 -16.90 -14.21 -26.05
C GLY A 483 -17.34 -13.88 -24.64
N ALA A 484 -18.51 -14.38 -24.25
CA ALA A 484 -19.06 -14.16 -22.92
C ALA A 484 -18.14 -14.77 -21.84
N PRO A 485 -17.61 -13.98 -20.89
CA PRO A 485 -16.82 -14.51 -19.78
C PRO A 485 -17.70 -15.28 -18.80
N ASN A 486 -17.08 -15.98 -17.85
CA ASN A 486 -17.80 -16.40 -16.66
C ASN A 486 -18.18 -15.17 -15.81
N ILE A 487 -19.26 -15.28 -15.04
CA ILE A 487 -19.55 -14.37 -13.93
C ILE A 487 -18.65 -14.77 -12.75
N GLY A 488 -17.99 -13.79 -12.13
CA GLY A 488 -17.09 -13.97 -11.00
C GLY A 488 -15.60 -13.95 -11.35
N ALA A 489 -14.78 -14.25 -10.35
CA ALA A 489 -13.32 -14.15 -10.39
C ALA A 489 -12.62 -15.34 -11.09
N TYR A 490 -13.37 -16.38 -11.46
CA TYR A 490 -12.88 -17.59 -12.13
C TYR A 490 -13.38 -17.67 -13.57
N ALA A 491 -12.46 -17.67 -14.54
CA ALA A 491 -12.73 -17.74 -15.98
C ALA A 491 -12.41 -19.12 -16.60
N GLY A 492 -12.08 -20.12 -15.79
CA GLY A 492 -11.81 -21.48 -16.26
C GLY A 492 -13.07 -22.29 -16.59
N HIS A 493 -12.87 -23.55 -16.97
CA HIS A 493 -13.96 -24.51 -17.17
C HIS A 493 -14.57 -24.93 -15.83
N GLY A 494 -15.84 -25.35 -15.84
CA GLY A 494 -16.49 -25.91 -14.65
C GLY A 494 -15.71 -27.09 -14.07
N VAL A 495 -15.31 -26.98 -12.81
CA VAL A 495 -14.49 -27.97 -12.10
C VAL A 495 -15.39 -29.12 -11.63
N ARG A 496 -14.92 -30.36 -11.79
CA ARG A 496 -15.64 -31.55 -11.34
C ARG A 496 -15.57 -31.76 -9.84
#